data_AF-A0A7Y1TNM5-F1
#
_entry.id   AF-A0A7Y1TNM5-F1
#
_cell.length_a   1.000
_cell.length_b   1.000
_cell.length_c   1.000
_cell.angle_alpha   90.00
_cell.angle_beta   90.00
_cell.angle_gamma   90.00
#
_symmetry.space_group_name_H-M   'P 1'
#
loop_
_entity.id
_entity.type
_entity.pdbx_description
1 polymer ?
#
loop_
_entity_poly.entity_id
_entity_poly.type
_entity_poly.pdbx_seq_one_letter_code
_entity_poly.pdbx_strand_id
1 'polypeptide(L)'
;MGEQTKDSFRDNIATIDDRGKRSWIFPKKPTGKFYRYRTYVSWFLLVFLFASPFIKINGNQFLLFNVLERRFNIFGFPFWPQD
;
A
#
# COMPACT_ATOMS: atom_id res chain seq x y z
N MET A 1 -44.60 29.81 -0.84
CA MET A 1 -43.91 28.93 -1.81
C MET A 1 -42.73 28.29 -1.09
N GLY A 2 -42.90 27.08 -0.57
CA GLY A 2 -41.89 26.38 0.23
C GLY A 2 -40.90 25.61 -0.65
N GLU A 3 -39.64 25.58 -0.20
CA GLU A 3 -38.51 24.84 -0.77
C GLU A 3 -38.86 23.38 -1.15
N GLN A 4 -38.74 23.01 -2.43
CA GLN A 4 -38.82 21.61 -2.91
C GLN A 4 -37.49 21.16 -3.54
N THR A 5 -36.35 21.36 -2.86
CA THR A 5 -35.03 21.00 -3.43
C THR A 5 -34.24 20.02 -2.57
N LYS A 6 -34.79 19.54 -1.44
CA LYS A 6 -34.01 18.75 -0.45
C LYS A 6 -34.20 17.22 -0.50
N ASP A 7 -35.18 16.69 -1.23
CA ASP A 7 -35.55 15.26 -1.11
C ASP A 7 -35.14 14.34 -2.28
N SER A 8 -34.78 14.89 -3.45
CA SER A 8 -34.51 14.08 -4.66
C SER A 8 -33.24 13.20 -4.60
N PHE A 9 -32.32 13.46 -3.65
CA PHE A 9 -31.09 12.67 -3.50
C PHE A 9 -31.34 11.21 -3.08
N ARG A 10 -32.50 10.93 -2.46
CA ARG A 10 -32.86 9.57 -2.01
C ARG A 10 -33.67 8.78 -3.03
N ASP A 11 -34.23 9.45 -4.02
CA ASP A 11 -35.16 8.86 -4.99
C ASP A 11 -34.46 8.30 -6.23
N ASN A 12 -33.14 8.51 -6.37
CA ASN A 12 -32.37 8.06 -7.52
C ASN A 12 -31.23 7.12 -7.10
N ILE A 13 -31.12 5.98 -7.79
CA ILE A 13 -29.99 5.06 -7.62
C ILE A 13 -28.76 5.72 -8.26
N ALA A 14 -27.65 5.83 -7.51
CA ALA A 14 -26.41 6.51 -7.93
C ALA A 14 -25.77 5.98 -9.24
N THR A 15 -26.26 4.86 -9.77
CA THR A 15 -25.80 4.20 -10.99
C THR A 15 -26.79 4.31 -12.15
N ILE A 16 -27.81 5.17 -12.06
CA ILE A 16 -28.82 5.40 -13.09
C ILE A 16 -28.82 6.88 -13.50
N ASP A 17 -28.86 7.16 -14.82
CA ASP A 17 -29.00 8.52 -15.37
C ASP A 17 -30.45 9.01 -15.31
N ASP A 18 -30.70 10.31 -15.55
CA ASP A 18 -32.04 10.92 -15.48
C ASP A 18 -33.06 10.30 -16.47
N ARG A 19 -32.61 9.43 -17.39
CA ARG A 19 -33.43 8.73 -18.39
C ARG A 19 -33.60 7.25 -18.07
N GLY A 20 -33.18 6.77 -16.90
CA GLY A 20 -33.31 5.38 -16.47
C GLY A 20 -32.25 4.44 -17.05
N LYS A 21 -31.21 4.96 -17.71
CA LYS A 21 -30.12 4.14 -18.28
C LYS A 21 -28.97 3.97 -17.27
N ARG A 22 -28.22 2.87 -17.40
CA ARG A 22 -27.07 2.57 -16.54
C ARG A 22 -25.94 3.60 -16.73
N SER A 23 -25.55 4.22 -15.63
CA SER A 23 -24.34 5.04 -15.51
C SER A 23 -23.17 4.17 -15.05
N TRP A 24 -22.12 4.10 -15.87
CA TRP A 24 -20.90 3.35 -15.56
C TRP A 24 -19.93 4.23 -14.77
N ILE A 25 -19.54 3.77 -13.59
CA ILE A 25 -18.57 4.46 -12.73
C ILE A 25 -17.20 3.82 -12.94
N PHE A 26 -16.21 4.64 -13.28
CA PHE A 26 -14.83 4.20 -13.44
C PHE A 26 -13.95 4.76 -12.31
N PRO A 27 -13.01 3.97 -11.77
CA PRO A 27 -12.10 4.46 -10.75
C PRO A 27 -11.20 5.56 -11.34
N LYS A 28 -11.11 6.69 -10.62
CA LYS A 28 -10.22 7.78 -11.01
C LYS A 28 -8.77 7.41 -10.65
N LYS A 29 -7.85 7.58 -11.61
CA LYS A 29 -6.42 7.45 -11.33
C LYS A 29 -6.00 8.50 -10.29
N PRO A 30 -5.49 8.11 -9.11
CA PRO A 30 -5.02 9.07 -8.12
C PRO A 30 -3.82 9.87 -8.63
N THR A 31 -3.80 11.17 -8.33
CA THR A 31 -2.74 12.11 -8.71
C THR A 31 -2.38 13.00 -7.52
N GLY A 32 -1.21 13.65 -7.58
CA GLY A 32 -0.77 14.61 -6.56
C GLY A 32 0.47 14.17 -5.76
N LYS A 33 0.91 15.07 -4.86
CA LYS A 33 2.17 14.96 -4.12
C LYS A 33 2.23 13.72 -3.24
N PHE A 34 1.19 13.46 -2.44
CA PHE A 34 1.14 12.30 -1.55
C PHE A 34 1.10 10.96 -2.28
N TYR A 35 0.40 10.88 -3.43
CA TYR A 35 0.40 9.68 -4.25
C TYR A 35 1.81 9.36 -4.77
N ARG A 36 2.54 10.37 -5.27
CA ARG A 36 3.93 10.22 -5.74
C ARG A 36 4.86 9.78 -4.61
N TYR A 37 4.75 10.41 -3.43
CA TYR A 37 5.58 10.05 -2.28
C TYR A 37 5.33 8.62 -1.81
N ARG A 38 4.07 8.21 -1.72
CA ARG A 38 3.73 6.80 -1.42
C ARG A 38 4.39 5.86 -2.42
N THR A 39 4.31 6.16 -3.72
CA THR A 39 4.95 5.34 -4.75
C THR A 39 6.46 5.24 -4.57
N TYR A 40 7.15 6.35 -4.29
CA TYR A 40 8.60 6.32 -4.04
C TYR A 40 8.95 5.52 -2.78
N VAL A 41 8.21 5.70 -1.68
CA VAL A 41 8.39 4.92 -0.45
C VAL A 41 8.16 3.43 -0.71
N SER A 42 7.13 3.06 -1.48
CA SER A 42 6.89 1.66 -1.86
C SER A 42 8.07 1.06 -2.62
N TRP A 43 8.57 1.76 -3.64
CA TRP A 43 9.74 1.28 -4.41
C TRP A 43 11.00 1.20 -3.56
N PHE A 44 11.24 2.19 -2.70
CA PHE A 44 12.36 2.18 -1.76
C PHE A 44 12.29 0.97 -0.82
N LEU A 45 11.14 0.72 -0.20
CA LEU A 45 10.96 -0.40 0.72
C LEU A 45 11.12 -1.76 0.02
N LEU A 46 10.67 -1.89 -1.24
CA LEU A 46 10.87 -3.11 -2.02
C LEU A 46 12.35 -3.33 -2.35
N VAL A 47 13.03 -2.30 -2.85
CA VAL A 47 14.48 -2.37 -3.12
C VAL A 47 15.24 -2.71 -1.84
N PHE A 48 14.92 -2.06 -0.72
CA PHE A 48 15.52 -2.34 0.58
C PHE A 48 15.28 -3.79 1.00
N LEU A 49 14.03 -4.28 0.94
CA LEU A 49 13.68 -5.64 1.33
C LEU A 49 14.45 -6.68 0.51
N PHE A 50 14.44 -6.56 -0.81
CA PHE A 50 15.10 -7.53 -1.69
C PHE A 50 16.62 -7.40 -1.70
N ALA A 51 17.18 -6.21 -1.52
CA ALA A 51 18.63 -6.03 -1.43
C ALA A 51 19.18 -6.45 -0.05
N SER A 52 18.36 -6.41 1.00
CA SER A 52 18.80 -6.64 2.38
C SER A 52 19.56 -7.95 2.65
N PRO A 53 19.21 -9.13 2.09
CA PRO A 53 19.98 -10.35 2.34
C PRO A 53 21.30 -10.43 1.54
N PHE A 54 21.49 -9.59 0.52
CA PHE A 54 22.68 -9.61 -0.32
C PHE A 54 23.76 -8.64 0.17
N ILE A 55 23.37 -7.59 0.89
CA ILE A 55 24.30 -6.66 1.54
C ILE A 55 24.89 -7.35 2.78
N LYS A 56 26.22 -7.37 2.89
CA LYS A 56 26.93 -7.93 4.04
C LYS A 56 27.64 -6.84 4.85
N ILE A 57 27.51 -6.90 6.16
CA ILE A 57 28.19 -6.03 7.13
C ILE A 57 28.97 -6.95 8.07
N ASN A 58 30.29 -6.73 8.21
CA ASN A 58 31.16 -7.53 9.08
C ASN A 58 31.08 -9.05 8.82
N GLY A 59 30.84 -9.45 7.56
CA GLY A 59 30.70 -10.86 7.16
C GLY A 59 29.28 -11.43 7.26
N ASN A 60 28.36 -10.75 7.95
CA ASN A 60 26.97 -11.17 8.14
C ASN A 60 26.03 -10.47 7.16
N GLN A 61 24.97 -11.15 6.73
CA GLN A 61 23.90 -10.52 5.94
C GLN A 61 23.20 -9.43 6.74
N PHE A 62 22.86 -8.32 6.09
CA PHE A 62 22.26 -7.16 6.72
C PHE A 62 20.90 -7.51 7.34
N LEU A 63 20.03 -8.19 6.60
CA LEU A 63 18.86 -8.87 7.15
C LEU A 63 18.82 -10.33 6.67
N LEU A 64 18.68 -11.27 7.60
CA LEU A 64 18.48 -12.70 7.33
C LEU A 64 17.41 -13.25 8.27
N PHE A 65 16.40 -13.92 7.71
CA PHE A 65 15.35 -14.59 8.47
C PHE A 65 15.26 -16.06 8.05
N ASN A 66 16.23 -16.87 8.47
CA ASN A 66 16.22 -18.30 8.20
C ASN A 66 15.55 -19.05 9.35
N VAL A 67 14.23 -19.26 9.22
CA VAL A 67 13.42 -19.94 10.24
C VAL A 67 13.77 -21.42 10.35
N LEU A 68 14.19 -22.07 9.26
CA LEU A 68 14.57 -23.48 9.24
C LEU A 68 15.81 -23.75 10.09
N GLU A 69 16.83 -22.90 9.93
CA GLU A 69 18.08 -23.01 10.68
C GLU A 69 18.03 -22.25 12.02
N ARG A 70 16.94 -21.52 12.30
CA ARG A 70 16.82 -20.58 13.43
C ARG A 70 17.98 -19.57 13.47
N ARG A 71 18.37 -19.08 12.29
CA ARG A 71 19.43 -18.08 12.13
C ARG A 71 18.80 -16.77 11.70
N PHE A 72 18.98 -15.77 12.55
CA PHE A 72 18.43 -14.44 12.34
C PHE A 72 19.57 -13.44 12.35
N ASN A 73 19.69 -12.60 11.33
CA ASN A 73 20.58 -11.45 11.35
C ASN A 73 19.75 -10.19 11.23
N ILE A 74 19.94 -9.25 12.16
CA ILE A 74 19.24 -7.95 12.16
C ILE A 74 20.29 -6.85 12.14
N PHE A 75 20.27 -6.01 11.10
CA PHE A 75 21.27 -4.96 10.86
C PHE A 75 22.73 -5.47 10.85
N GLY A 76 22.95 -6.71 10.39
CA GLY A 76 24.27 -7.36 10.38
C GLY A 76 24.69 -8.00 11.72
N PHE A 77 23.90 -7.85 12.79
CA PHE A 77 24.13 -8.55 14.05
C PHE A 77 23.46 -9.92 14.03
N PRO A 78 24.20 -11.01 14.30
CA PRO A 78 23.62 -12.35 14.41
C PRO A 78 22.87 -12.46 15.73
N PHE A 79 21.59 -12.79 15.65
CA PHE A 79 20.69 -13.01 16.77
C PHE A 79 20.55 -14.51 17.00
N TRP A 80 21.08 -14.98 18.12
CA TRP A 80 21.06 -16.40 18.49
C TRP A 80 19.84 -16.68 19.36
N PRO A 81 19.14 -17.81 19.17
CA PRO A 81 17.96 -18.15 19.97
C PRO A 81 18.26 -18.48 21.45
N GLN A 82 19.54 -18.45 21.85
CA GLN A 82 20.01 -18.67 23.22
C GLN A 82 20.22 -17.38 24.03
N ASP A 83 20.03 -16.21 23.40
CA ASP A 83 20.11 -14.88 24.01
C ASP A 83 18.70 -14.32 24.27
#